data_AF-A0A935R7P3-F1
#
_entry.id   AF-A0A935R7P3-F1
#
_cell.length_a   1.000
_cell.length_b   1.000
_cell.length_c   1.000
_cell.angle_alpha   90.00
_cell.angle_beta   90.00
_cell.angle_gamma   90.00
#
_symmetry.space_group_name_H-M   'P 1'
#
loop_
_entity.id
_entity.type
_entity.pdbx_description
1 polymer ?
#
loop_
_entity_poly.entity_id
_entity_poly.type
_entity_poly.pdbx_seq_one_letter_code
_entity_poly.pdbx_strand_id
1 'polypeptide(L)'
;MRIDLELPNSPPRWVLLGLNALTQVNRAIFLGTPRSRFFLPPVVYQRERKEIWKSCDAILRDGFDDCDGLSTWRAGELEAAGWLAIFPFEEAYEIAQAYQPETIAARVVLEQTGTRLFHAITRYQIVVDGDVYEFTDDPSARLGMLGKVAPEIKELRYAR
;
A
#
# COMPACT_ATOMS: atom_id res chain seq x y z
N MET A 1 -10.71 37.05 -8.71
CA MET A 1 -11.37 36.01 -9.54
C MET A 1 -10.88 34.66 -9.04
N ARG A 2 -11.71 33.95 -8.29
CA ARG A 2 -11.40 32.61 -7.78
C ARG A 2 -12.02 31.65 -8.80
N ILE A 3 -11.20 31.00 -9.61
CA ILE A 3 -11.67 29.94 -10.49
C ILE A 3 -11.79 28.72 -9.58
N ASP A 4 -13.00 28.45 -9.10
CA ASP A 4 -13.32 27.16 -8.49
C ASP A 4 -13.33 26.15 -9.64
N LEU A 5 -12.17 25.54 -9.92
CA LEU A 5 -12.11 24.36 -10.75
C LEU A 5 -12.89 23.28 -10.02
N GLU A 6 -14.06 22.91 -10.55
CA GLU A 6 -14.73 21.66 -10.16
C GLU A 6 -13.74 20.53 -10.41
N LEU A 7 -13.19 19.98 -9.33
CA LEU A 7 -12.36 18.78 -9.43
C LEU A 7 -13.26 17.66 -9.98
N PRO A 8 -12.78 16.86 -10.93
CA PRO A 8 -13.57 15.79 -11.51
C PRO A 8 -14.02 14.81 -10.40
N ASN A 9 -15.26 14.28 -10.53
CA ASN A 9 -15.82 13.26 -9.63
C ASN A 9 -15.06 11.92 -9.65
N SER A 10 -14.03 11.81 -10.48
CA SER A 10 -13.13 10.67 -10.56
C SER A 10 -11.69 11.17 -10.69
N PRO A 11 -10.72 10.43 -10.14
CA PRO A 11 -9.33 10.81 -10.27
C PRO A 11 -8.93 10.69 -11.76
N PRO A 12 -8.03 11.55 -12.25
CA PRO A 12 -7.54 11.42 -13.61
C PRO A 12 -6.97 10.03 -13.84
N ARG A 13 -7.38 9.35 -14.91
CA ARG A 13 -6.96 7.97 -15.23
C ARG A 13 -5.44 7.80 -15.24
N TRP A 14 -4.69 8.83 -15.63
CA TRP A 14 -3.23 8.81 -15.66
C TRP A 14 -2.60 8.68 -14.26
N VAL A 15 -3.28 9.15 -13.20
CA VAL A 15 -2.83 8.97 -11.81
C VAL A 15 -2.86 7.48 -11.47
N LEU A 16 -4.00 6.82 -11.66
CA LEU A 16 -4.12 5.38 -11.41
C LEU A 16 -3.15 4.54 -12.25
N LEU A 17 -2.93 4.93 -13.51
CA LEU A 17 -1.92 4.27 -14.36
C LEU A 17 -0.50 4.47 -13.80
N GLY A 18 -0.17 5.68 -13.34
CA GLY A 18 1.12 6.00 -12.73
C GLY A 18 1.37 5.22 -11.45
N LEU A 19 0.40 5.20 -10.53
CA LEU A 19 0.51 4.46 -9.26
C LEU A 19 0.67 2.96 -9.50
N ASN A 20 -0.12 2.36 -10.40
CA ASN A 20 0.02 0.93 -10.70
C ASN A 20 1.29 0.61 -11.50
N ALA A 21 1.86 1.57 -12.25
CA ALA A 21 3.20 1.42 -12.82
C ALA A 21 4.28 1.44 -11.72
N LEU A 22 4.12 2.30 -10.70
CA LEU A 22 5.03 2.35 -9.54
C LEU A 22 4.95 1.06 -8.70
N THR A 23 3.77 0.45 -8.58
CA THR A 23 3.61 -0.91 -8.01
C THR A 23 4.54 -1.92 -8.71
N GLN A 24 4.62 -1.90 -10.04
CA GLN A 24 5.50 -2.80 -10.80
C GLN A 24 6.98 -2.52 -10.56
N VAL A 25 7.35 -1.24 -10.40
CA VAL A 25 8.72 -0.85 -10.01
C VAL A 25 9.06 -1.41 -8.62
N ASN A 26 8.18 -1.22 -7.65
CA ASN A 26 8.36 -1.72 -6.28
C ASN A 26 8.45 -3.25 -6.24
N ARG A 27 7.60 -3.95 -7.00
CA ARG A 27 7.67 -5.40 -7.18
C ARG A 27 9.04 -5.83 -7.70
N ALA A 28 9.56 -5.18 -8.75
CA ALA A 28 10.87 -5.49 -9.31
C ALA A 28 12.00 -5.28 -8.28
N ILE A 29 11.91 -4.21 -7.47
CA ILE A 29 12.87 -3.96 -6.38
C ILE A 29 12.86 -5.09 -5.36
N PHE A 30 11.67 -5.53 -4.91
CA PHE A 30 11.54 -6.64 -3.96
C PHE A 30 12.09 -7.96 -4.49
N LEU A 31 11.83 -8.27 -5.77
CA LEU A 31 12.37 -9.47 -6.41
C LEU A 31 13.91 -9.42 -6.51
N GLY A 32 14.49 -8.24 -6.78
CA GLY A 32 15.94 -8.06 -6.90
C GLY A 32 16.68 -7.97 -5.57
N THR A 33 16.02 -7.52 -4.50
CA THR A 33 16.57 -7.52 -3.15
C THR A 33 15.44 -7.82 -2.16
N PRO A 34 15.36 -9.04 -1.58
CA PRO A 34 14.37 -9.35 -0.56
C PRO A 34 14.73 -8.60 0.73
N ARG A 35 14.45 -7.29 0.73
CA ARG A 35 14.56 -6.40 1.88
C ARG A 35 13.28 -6.43 2.70
N SER A 36 13.40 -5.85 3.89
CA SER A 36 12.40 -5.67 4.93
C SER A 36 10.95 -5.65 4.47
N ARG A 37 10.13 -6.52 5.06
CA ARG A 37 8.68 -6.53 4.87
C ARG A 37 8.08 -5.18 5.27
N PHE A 38 7.12 -4.65 4.50
CA PHE A 38 6.62 -3.27 4.54
C PHE A 38 6.37 -2.68 5.94
N PHE A 39 5.77 -3.43 6.86
CA PHE A 39 5.45 -2.92 8.20
C PHE A 39 6.62 -2.95 9.21
N LEU A 40 7.72 -3.61 8.88
CA LEU A 40 8.87 -3.76 9.79
C LEU A 40 9.78 -2.52 9.88
N PRO A 41 10.11 -1.82 8.77
CA PRO A 41 10.85 -0.56 8.83
C PRO A 41 10.13 0.50 9.67
N PRO A 42 10.85 1.46 10.27
CA PRO A 42 10.28 2.56 11.04
C PRO A 42 9.67 3.65 10.13
N VAL A 43 9.01 3.27 9.04
CA VAL A 43 8.35 4.19 8.12
C VAL A 43 7.03 4.68 8.72
N VAL A 44 6.71 5.95 8.53
CA VAL A 44 5.47 6.56 9.02
C VAL A 44 4.74 7.30 7.91
N TYR A 45 3.45 7.52 8.11
CA TYR A 45 2.69 8.41 7.26
C TYR A 45 3.10 9.86 7.51
N GLN A 46 3.36 10.60 6.44
CA GLN A 46 3.53 12.04 6.47
C GLN A 46 3.11 12.64 5.13
N ARG A 47 2.18 13.61 5.17
CA ARG A 47 1.74 14.32 3.97
C ARG A 47 2.90 15.05 3.30
N GLU A 48 3.01 14.87 1.99
CA GLU A 48 3.97 15.62 1.20
C GLU A 48 3.51 17.07 0.94
N ARG A 49 4.46 17.99 0.77
CA ARG A 49 4.17 19.39 0.40
C ARG A 49 3.98 19.56 -1.11
N LYS A 50 4.49 18.63 -1.89
CA LYS A 50 4.40 18.53 -3.35
C LYS A 50 4.28 17.05 -3.68
N GLU A 51 3.45 16.73 -4.66
CA GLU A 51 3.29 15.36 -5.14
C GLU A 51 4.62 14.82 -5.69
N ILE A 52 5.19 13.82 -5.01
CA ILE A 52 6.38 13.10 -5.47
C ILE A 52 6.17 11.60 -5.28
N TRP A 53 5.98 10.89 -6.39
CA TRP A 53 5.87 9.43 -6.37
C TRP A 53 7.24 8.78 -6.12
N LYS A 54 7.36 8.09 -4.98
CA LYS A 54 8.60 7.45 -4.54
C LYS A 54 8.49 5.93 -4.60
N SER A 55 9.59 5.30 -5.00
CA SER A 55 9.77 3.86 -4.87
C SER A 55 10.08 3.47 -3.43
N CYS A 56 9.90 2.20 -3.07
CA CYS A 56 10.05 1.70 -1.71
C CYS A 56 11.45 1.97 -1.10
N ASP A 57 12.51 1.96 -1.90
CA ASP A 57 13.86 2.30 -1.47
C ASP A 57 14.02 3.79 -1.12
N ALA A 58 13.37 4.69 -1.88
CA ALA A 58 13.33 6.11 -1.57
C ALA A 58 12.53 6.37 -0.28
N ILE A 59 11.39 5.69 -0.10
CA ILE A 59 10.60 5.76 1.13
C ILE A 59 11.41 5.28 2.33
N LEU A 60 12.10 4.13 2.20
CA LEU A 60 12.97 3.60 3.25
C LEU A 60 14.06 4.58 3.67
N ARG A 61 14.66 5.29 2.70
CA ARG A 61 15.69 6.29 2.96
C ARG A 61 15.12 7.52 3.67
N ASP A 62 13.96 7.99 3.25
CA ASP A 62 13.36 9.21 3.78
C ASP A 62 12.64 8.96 5.12
N GLY A 63 12.24 7.72 5.38
CA GLY A 63 11.57 7.28 6.61
C GLY A 63 10.07 7.58 6.65
N PHE A 64 9.49 8.13 5.57
CA PHE A 64 8.07 8.46 5.50
C PHE A 64 7.57 8.53 4.06
N ASP A 65 6.25 8.39 3.91
CA ASP A 65 5.53 8.79 2.71
C ASP A 65 4.06 9.09 3.00
N ASP A 66 3.31 9.54 2.01
CA ASP A 66 1.86 9.68 2.11
C ASP A 66 1.10 8.44 1.56
N CYS A 67 -0.22 8.55 1.35
CA CYS A 67 -1.05 7.38 1.05
C CYS A 67 -0.64 6.68 -0.25
N ASP A 68 -0.18 7.42 -1.26
CA ASP A 68 0.08 6.86 -2.58
C ASP A 68 1.35 5.99 -2.61
N GLY A 69 2.46 6.46 -2.06
CA GLY A 69 3.71 5.72 -1.95
C GLY A 69 3.59 4.53 -1.01
N LEU A 70 2.88 4.68 0.12
CA LEU A 70 2.64 3.57 1.04
C LEU A 70 1.77 2.47 0.41
N SER A 71 0.72 2.84 -0.34
CA SER A 71 -0.14 1.87 -1.04
C SER A 71 0.56 1.19 -2.22
N THR A 72 1.34 1.92 -3.01
CA THR A 72 2.10 1.33 -4.13
C THR A 72 3.23 0.42 -3.64
N TRP A 73 3.87 0.76 -2.52
CA TRP A 73 4.84 -0.12 -1.88
C TRP A 73 4.16 -1.40 -1.39
N ARG A 74 3.05 -1.29 -0.64
CA ARG A 74 2.32 -2.46 -0.16
C ARG A 74 1.86 -3.38 -1.30
N ALA A 75 1.33 -2.82 -2.38
CA ALA A 75 0.91 -3.59 -3.55
C ALA A 75 2.11 -4.33 -4.18
N GLY A 76 3.25 -3.65 -4.35
CA GLY A 76 4.45 -4.26 -4.93
C GLY A 76 5.02 -5.40 -4.07
N GLU A 77 4.90 -5.30 -2.75
CA GLU A 77 5.28 -6.36 -1.82
C GLU A 77 4.41 -7.61 -1.98
N LEU A 78 3.08 -7.44 -2.03
CA LEU A 78 2.11 -8.52 -2.21
C LEU A 78 2.36 -9.28 -3.52
N GLU A 79 2.64 -8.56 -4.62
CA GLU A 79 2.93 -9.16 -5.92
C GLU A 79 4.30 -9.85 -5.99
N ALA A 80 5.25 -9.51 -5.10
CA ALA A 80 6.59 -10.05 -5.09
C ALA A 80 6.78 -11.23 -4.10
N ALA A 81 6.14 -11.15 -2.93
CA ALA A 81 6.36 -12.09 -1.82
C ALA A 81 5.13 -12.95 -1.50
N GLY A 82 3.99 -12.68 -2.14
CA GLY A 82 2.77 -13.47 -1.97
C GLY A 82 2.36 -13.59 -0.50
N TRP A 83 2.15 -14.81 -0.02
CA TRP A 83 1.73 -15.08 1.36
C TRP A 83 2.71 -14.56 2.41
N LEU A 84 4.01 -14.49 2.10
CA LEU A 84 5.02 -13.96 3.02
C LEU A 84 4.87 -12.45 3.28
N ALA A 85 4.14 -11.74 2.41
CA ALA A 85 3.81 -10.34 2.61
C ALA A 85 2.65 -10.16 3.62
N ILE A 86 1.86 -11.18 3.91
CA ILE A 86 0.71 -11.09 4.81
C ILE A 86 1.15 -11.26 6.27
N PHE A 87 0.67 -10.38 7.14
CA PHE A 87 0.99 -10.35 8.56
C PHE A 87 -0.14 -10.94 9.40
N PRO A 88 0.16 -11.50 10.59
CA PRO A 88 -0.84 -12.16 11.46
C PRO A 88 -2.08 -11.34 11.83
N PHE A 89 -1.97 -10.01 11.81
CA PHE A 89 -3.08 -9.12 12.14
C PHE A 89 -3.98 -8.78 10.93
N GLU A 90 -3.61 -9.20 9.72
CA GLU A 90 -4.37 -8.90 8.51
C GLU A 90 -5.49 -9.92 8.31
N GLU A 91 -6.64 -9.46 7.81
CA GLU A 91 -7.82 -10.29 7.54
C GLU A 91 -7.50 -11.50 6.63
N ALA A 92 -6.62 -11.30 5.65
CA ALA A 92 -6.21 -12.34 4.72
C ALA A 92 -5.22 -13.36 5.30
N TYR A 93 -4.79 -13.23 6.55
CA TYR A 93 -3.69 -14.05 7.09
C TYR A 93 -4.00 -15.55 7.09
N GLU A 94 -5.17 -15.94 7.59
CA GLU A 94 -5.53 -17.36 7.71
C GLU A 94 -5.57 -18.05 6.34
N ILE A 95 -6.21 -17.40 5.36
CA ILE A 95 -6.33 -17.94 3.99
C ILE A 95 -4.97 -17.93 3.27
N ALA A 96 -4.17 -16.87 3.43
CA ALA A 96 -2.84 -16.78 2.84
C ALA A 96 -1.89 -17.84 3.42
N GLN A 97 -1.97 -18.09 4.72
CA GLN A 97 -1.12 -19.08 5.41
C GLN A 97 -1.50 -20.52 5.04
N ALA A 98 -2.79 -20.77 4.80
CA ALA A 98 -3.29 -22.08 4.39
C ALA A 98 -2.92 -22.42 2.94
N TYR A 99 -3.07 -21.45 2.03
CA TYR A 99 -2.89 -21.68 0.59
C TYR A 99 -1.47 -21.35 0.08
N GLN A 100 -0.74 -20.52 0.81
CA GLN A 100 0.64 -20.11 0.51
C GLN A 100 0.86 -19.64 -0.94
N PRO A 101 0.02 -18.73 -1.48
CA PRO A 101 0.24 -18.23 -2.84
C PRO A 101 1.62 -17.58 -2.99
N GLU A 102 2.38 -17.98 -4.01
CA GLU A 102 3.71 -17.41 -4.31
C GLU A 102 3.62 -15.93 -4.68
N THR A 103 2.50 -15.51 -5.28
CA THR A 103 2.21 -14.12 -5.64
C THR A 103 0.76 -13.79 -5.31
N ILE A 104 0.50 -12.56 -4.86
CA ILE A 104 -0.86 -12.05 -4.62
C ILE A 104 -1.09 -10.89 -5.58
N ALA A 105 -2.11 -10.98 -6.44
CA ALA A 105 -2.46 -9.91 -7.35
C ALA A 105 -2.93 -8.69 -6.55
N ALA A 106 -2.29 -7.54 -6.75
CA ALA A 106 -2.58 -6.33 -5.98
C ALA A 106 -2.57 -5.09 -6.87
N ARG A 107 -3.39 -4.10 -6.54
CA ARG A 107 -3.48 -2.83 -7.25
C ARG A 107 -3.78 -1.69 -6.30
N VAL A 108 -3.33 -0.50 -6.68
CA VAL A 108 -3.72 0.72 -6.00
C VAL A 108 -5.01 1.24 -6.62
N VAL A 109 -5.97 1.55 -5.76
CA VAL A 109 -7.20 2.24 -6.13
C VAL A 109 -7.30 3.54 -5.33
N LEU A 110 -8.09 4.47 -5.85
CA LEU A 110 -8.33 5.76 -5.25
C LEU A 110 -9.78 5.83 -4.79
N GLU A 111 -9.99 5.97 -3.49
CA GLU A 111 -11.31 6.15 -2.90
C GLU A 111 -11.54 7.63 -2.59
N GLN A 112 -12.73 8.13 -2.94
CA GLN A 112 -13.06 9.51 -2.66
C GLN A 112 -13.28 9.70 -1.16
N THR A 113 -12.49 10.58 -0.55
CA THR A 113 -12.64 10.97 0.85
C THR A 113 -13.15 12.41 0.92
N GLY A 114 -14.38 12.57 1.43
CA GLY A 114 -15.04 13.86 1.45
C GLY A 114 -15.29 14.43 0.05
N THR A 115 -15.22 15.75 -0.09
CA THR A 115 -15.69 16.44 -1.30
C THR A 115 -14.61 16.67 -2.36
N ARG A 116 -13.31 16.54 -2.04
CA ARG A 116 -12.22 17.00 -2.92
C ARG A 116 -10.90 16.21 -2.87
N LEU A 117 -10.81 15.14 -2.08
CA LEU A 117 -9.58 14.38 -1.92
C LEU A 117 -9.78 12.92 -2.32
N PHE A 118 -8.79 12.37 -3.01
CA PHE A 118 -8.68 10.94 -3.25
C PHE A 118 -7.68 10.36 -2.27
N HIS A 119 -8.02 9.20 -1.72
CA HIS A 119 -7.19 8.45 -0.82
C HIS A 119 -6.73 7.17 -1.49
N ALA A 120 -5.43 6.92 -1.51
CA ALA A 120 -4.89 5.70 -2.07
C ALA A 120 -4.99 4.56 -1.05
N ILE A 121 -5.48 3.42 -1.52
CA ILE A 121 -5.54 2.17 -0.77
C ILE A 121 -5.07 1.02 -1.66
N THR A 122 -4.68 -0.08 -1.02
CA THR A 122 -4.26 -1.30 -1.72
C THR A 122 -5.41 -2.29 -1.72
N ARG A 123 -5.84 -2.74 -2.91
CA ARG A 123 -6.76 -3.88 -3.06
C ARG A 123 -6.00 -5.07 -3.61
N TYR A 124 -6.28 -6.25 -3.06
CA TYR A 124 -5.59 -7.47 -3.48
C TYR A 124 -6.51 -8.69 -3.45
N GLN A 125 -6.10 -9.73 -4.16
CA GLN A 125 -6.91 -10.93 -4.38
C GLN A 125 -6.11 -12.20 -4.08
N ILE A 126 -6.73 -13.13 -3.36
CA ILE A 126 -6.21 -14.48 -3.15
C ILE A 126 -7.17 -15.45 -3.85
N VAL A 127 -6.62 -16.30 -4.71
CA VAL A 127 -7.39 -17.34 -5.41
C VAL A 127 -7.22 -18.65 -4.65
N VAL A 128 -8.32 -19.28 -4.25
CA VAL A 128 -8.32 -20.59 -3.59
C VAL A 128 -9.26 -21.50 -4.35
N ASP A 129 -8.74 -22.60 -4.88
CA ASP A 129 -9.52 -23.62 -5.63
C ASP A 129 -10.42 -23.04 -6.76
N GLY A 130 -10.03 -21.91 -7.34
CA GLY A 130 -10.75 -21.21 -8.40
C GLY A 130 -11.67 -20.08 -7.92
N ASP A 131 -11.92 -19.97 -6.61
CA ASP A 131 -12.66 -18.88 -6.00
C ASP A 131 -11.74 -17.68 -5.70
N VAL A 132 -12.26 -16.46 -5.89
CA VAL A 132 -11.51 -15.21 -5.71
C VAL A 132 -11.97 -14.51 -4.43
N TYR A 133 -11.04 -14.31 -3.50
CA TYR A 133 -11.24 -13.57 -2.26
C TYR A 133 -10.59 -12.19 -2.38
N GLU A 134 -11.40 -11.14 -2.26
CA GLU A 134 -10.93 -9.75 -2.34
C GLU A 134 -10.71 -9.15 -0.95
N PHE A 135 -9.59 -8.46 -0.78
CA PHE A 135 -9.22 -7.79 0.46
C PHE A 135 -8.80 -6.35 0.19
N THR A 136 -8.84 -5.53 1.23
CA THR A 136 -8.40 -4.14 1.22
C THR A 136 -7.44 -3.87 2.36
N ASP A 137 -6.39 -3.12 2.09
CA ASP A 137 -5.48 -2.58 3.09
C ASP A 137 -5.33 -1.07 2.91
N ASP A 138 -5.29 -0.34 4.03
CA ASP A 138 -4.98 1.09 4.10
C ASP A 138 -3.66 1.29 4.86
N PRO A 139 -2.51 1.22 4.16
CA PRO A 139 -1.20 1.40 4.75
C PRO A 139 -1.03 2.73 5.47
N SER A 140 -1.57 3.81 4.91
CA SER A 140 -1.52 5.15 5.50
C SER A 140 -2.23 5.23 6.84
N ALA A 141 -3.43 4.64 6.96
CA ALA A 141 -4.15 4.58 8.22
C ALA A 141 -3.33 3.82 9.28
N ARG A 142 -2.75 2.67 8.93
CA ARG A 142 -1.92 1.88 9.84
C ARG A 142 -0.63 2.57 10.24
N LEU A 143 -0.04 3.37 9.35
CA LEU A 143 1.25 4.04 9.54
C LEU A 143 1.15 5.46 10.10
N GLY A 144 -0.03 5.91 10.52
CA GLY A 144 -0.16 7.12 11.33
C GLY A 144 -0.89 8.29 10.69
N MET A 145 -1.63 8.09 9.60
CA MET A 145 -2.46 9.14 8.99
C MET A 145 -3.42 9.80 9.97
N LEU A 146 -3.96 9.02 10.92
CA LEU A 146 -4.86 9.51 11.97
C LEU A 146 -4.12 9.91 13.26
N GLY A 147 -2.84 10.29 13.13
CA GLY A 147 -1.99 10.75 14.22
C GLY A 147 -1.44 9.64 15.12
N LYS A 148 -1.76 8.37 14.84
CA LYS A 148 -1.30 7.21 15.60
C LYS A 148 -1.02 6.03 14.67
N VAL A 149 0.20 5.49 14.76
CA VAL A 149 0.52 4.17 14.18
C VAL A 149 -0.33 3.12 14.88
N ALA A 150 -0.92 2.22 14.11
CA ALA A 150 -1.81 1.18 14.60
C ALA A 150 -1.07 0.27 15.62
N PRO A 151 -1.73 -0.13 16.73
CA PRO A 151 -1.09 -0.90 17.80
C PRO A 151 -0.37 -2.15 17.31
N GLU A 152 -0.99 -2.91 16.41
CA GLU A 152 -0.44 -4.13 15.84
C GLU A 152 0.88 -3.91 15.07
N ILE A 153 1.05 -2.73 14.46
CA ILE A 153 2.30 -2.36 13.79
C ILE A 153 3.39 -2.05 14.81
N LYS A 154 3.03 -1.40 15.93
CA LYS A 154 3.99 -1.16 17.02
C LYS A 154 4.45 -2.48 17.61
N GLU A 155 3.51 -3.36 17.95
CA GLU A 155 3.81 -4.70 18.47
C GLU A 155 4.72 -5.47 17.52
N LEU A 156 4.40 -5.49 16.22
CA LEU A 156 5.22 -6.13 15.20
C LEU A 156 6.67 -5.60 15.16
N ARG A 157 6.87 -4.28 15.31
CA ARG A 157 8.19 -3.65 15.29
C ARG A 157 9.02 -3.94 16.55
N TYR A 158 8.37 -4.04 17.70
CA TYR A 158 9.03 -4.18 19.00
C TYR A 158 9.08 -5.62 19.53
N ALA A 159 8.39 -6.57 18.89
CA ALA A 159 8.45 -8.00 19.23
C ALA A 159 9.74 -8.71 18.74
N ARG A 160 10.82 -7.96 18.51
CA ARG A 160 12.10 -8.43 17.96
C ARG A 160 13.22 -8.37 18.99
#